data_AF-Q23QY2-F1
#
_entry.id   AF-Q23QY2-F1
#
_cell.length_a   1.000
_cell.length_b   1.000
_cell.length_c   1.000
_cell.angle_alpha   90.00
_cell.angle_beta   90.00
_cell.angle_gamma   90.00
#
_symmetry.space_group_name_H-M   'P 1'
#
loop_
_entity.id
_entity.type
_entity.pdbx_description
1 polymer ?
#
loop_
_entity_poly.entity_id
_entity_poly.type
_entity_poly.pdbx_seq_one_letter_code
_entity_poly.pdbx_strand_id
1 'polypeptide(L)'
;MVYLDLALSVESENLESLFITQNCEWYFMVKCTQCHQDHKKDIYFTENDEVEMKGGKGVANFGMTCPECKREGYISIHKDSAKKMDLSNDRSQCVIATFDCRNLEITQWLPMVTVNVTAKESGSLFQEIDLSDLPWCDYDEKTQATVQIEVFQQEIKRNNKLK
;
A
#
# COMPACT_ATOMS: atom_id res chain seq x y z
N MET A 1 3.12 -18.90 6.06
CA MET A 1 2.26 -18.04 5.24
C MET A 1 1.51 -17.14 6.20
N VAL A 2 1.55 -15.84 5.99
CA VAL A 2 0.90 -14.83 6.83
C VAL A 2 0.32 -13.78 5.90
N TYR A 3 -0.92 -13.37 6.15
CA TYR A 3 -1.51 -12.23 5.47
C TYR A 3 -1.33 -10.98 6.31
N LEU A 4 -0.86 -9.90 5.69
CA LEU A 4 -0.70 -8.59 6.31
C LEU A 4 -1.59 -7.58 5.61
N ASP A 5 -2.43 -6.88 6.37
CA ASP A 5 -3.21 -5.74 5.90
C ASP A 5 -2.40 -4.46 6.09
N LEU A 6 -2.35 -3.64 5.05
CA LEU A 6 -1.92 -2.25 5.12
C LEU A 6 -3.17 -1.37 5.28
N ALA A 7 -3.34 -0.80 6.47
CA ALA A 7 -4.40 0.13 6.79
C ALA A 7 -3.89 1.57 6.76
N LEU A 8 -4.70 2.46 6.22
CA LEU A 8 -4.48 3.90 6.25
C LEU A 8 -5.54 4.57 7.13
N SER A 9 -5.12 5.59 7.87
CA SER A 9 -5.99 6.57 8.50
C SER A 9 -5.67 7.93 7.90
N VAL A 10 -6.69 8.60 7.36
CA VAL A 10 -6.55 9.86 6.63
C VAL A 10 -7.50 10.88 7.23
N GLU A 11 -6.98 12.07 7.50
CA GLU A 11 -7.78 13.28 7.74
C GLU A 11 -7.76 14.15 6.48
N SER A 12 -8.93 14.52 5.97
CA SER A 12 -9.08 15.23 4.70
C SER A 12 -10.26 16.19 4.71
N GLU A 13 -10.19 17.22 3.86
CA GLU A 13 -11.28 18.19 3.69
C GLU A 13 -11.74 18.22 2.22
N ASN A 14 -13.06 18.28 2.03
CA ASN A 14 -13.72 18.41 0.72
C ASN A 14 -13.38 17.29 -0.30
N LEU A 15 -12.93 16.13 0.17
CA LEU A 15 -12.67 14.93 -0.64
C LEU A 15 -13.76 13.86 -0.44
N GLU A 16 -14.03 13.08 -1.48
CA GLU A 16 -14.95 11.93 -1.48
C GLU A 16 -14.20 10.62 -1.37
N SER A 17 -13.12 10.47 -2.13
CA SER A 17 -12.40 9.22 -2.21
C SER A 17 -10.96 9.40 -2.65
N LEU A 18 -10.13 8.43 -2.27
CA LEU A 18 -8.73 8.31 -2.64
C LEU A 18 -8.51 6.95 -3.31
N PHE A 19 -7.74 6.94 -4.39
CA PHE A 19 -7.43 5.76 -5.18
C PHE A 19 -5.93 5.61 -5.29
N ILE A 20 -5.43 4.40 -5.01
CA ILE A 20 -4.06 4.04 -5.36
C ILE A 20 -3.99 3.91 -6.88
N THR A 21 -3.01 4.56 -7.50
CA THR A 21 -2.81 4.47 -8.97
C THR A 21 -2.63 3.01 -9.39
N GLN A 22 -3.24 2.63 -10.52
CA GLN A 22 -3.09 1.28 -11.05
C GLN A 22 -1.63 0.97 -11.37
N ASN A 23 -1.23 -0.29 -11.15
CA ASN A 23 0.13 -0.76 -11.36
C ASN A 23 1.21 0.10 -10.69
N CYS A 24 0.91 0.69 -9.53
CA CYS A 24 1.91 1.40 -8.76
C CYS A 24 2.98 0.46 -8.18
N GLU A 25 4.15 1.03 -7.93
CA GLU A 25 5.23 0.36 -7.24
C GLU A 25 4.99 0.40 -5.72
N TRP A 26 4.99 -0.77 -5.09
CA TRP A 26 4.87 -0.89 -3.65
C TRP A 26 6.23 -1.09 -3.01
N TYR A 27 6.68 -0.12 -2.22
CA TYR A 27 8.00 -0.13 -1.58
C TYR A 27 7.92 -0.58 -0.11
N PHE A 28 8.78 -1.52 0.29
CA PHE A 28 8.76 -2.07 1.66
C PHE A 28 10.16 -2.32 2.22
N MET A 29 10.27 -2.20 3.55
CA MET A 29 11.31 -2.89 4.31
C MET A 29 10.79 -4.26 4.75
N VAL A 30 11.67 -5.27 4.70
CA VAL A 30 11.30 -6.64 5.02
C VAL A 30 12.30 -7.33 5.92
N LYS A 31 11.83 -8.32 6.65
CA LYS A 31 12.60 -9.18 7.53
C LYS A 31 12.42 -10.64 7.15
N CYS A 32 13.52 -11.40 7.17
CA CYS A 32 13.43 -12.84 6.99
C CYS A 32 12.84 -13.49 8.23
N THR A 33 11.77 -14.28 8.08
CA THR A 33 11.13 -14.93 9.23
C THR A 33 11.89 -16.16 9.72
N GLN A 34 12.91 -16.62 9.00
CA GLN A 34 13.69 -17.81 9.34
C GLN A 34 14.92 -17.49 10.19
N CYS A 35 15.69 -16.47 9.83
CA CYS A 35 16.88 -16.05 10.59
C CYS A 35 16.69 -14.72 11.33
N HIS A 36 15.52 -14.09 11.18
CA HIS A 36 15.14 -12.82 11.82
C HIS A 36 16.04 -11.63 11.49
N GLN A 37 16.80 -11.71 10.40
CA GLN A 37 17.61 -10.60 9.90
C GLN A 37 16.78 -9.70 9.00
N ASP A 38 16.90 -8.39 9.22
CA ASP A 38 16.32 -7.37 8.36
C ASP A 38 17.08 -7.29 7.03
N HIS A 39 16.34 -7.10 5.94
CA HIS A 39 16.95 -6.82 4.66
C HIS A 39 17.44 -5.36 4.62
N LYS A 40 18.68 -5.15 4.15
CA LYS A 40 19.35 -3.84 4.23
C LYS A 40 18.83 -2.80 3.23
N LYS A 41 18.13 -3.25 2.19
CA LYS A 41 17.54 -2.39 1.17
C LYS A 41 16.03 -2.55 1.19
N ASP A 42 15.34 -1.52 0.80
CA ASP A 42 13.96 -1.62 0.40
C ASP A 42 13.81 -2.61 -0.76
N ILE A 43 12.62 -3.20 -0.84
CA ILE A 43 12.16 -4.00 -1.97
C ILE A 43 11.01 -3.27 -2.62
N TYR A 44 10.79 -3.52 -3.90
CA TYR A 44 9.61 -3.03 -4.61
C TYR A 44 9.08 -4.07 -5.58
N PHE A 45 7.79 -3.98 -5.86
CA PHE A 45 7.08 -4.75 -6.87
C PHE A 45 5.74 -4.10 -7.18
N THR A 46 5.16 -4.48 -8.31
CA THR A 46 3.87 -4.07 -8.82
C THR A 46 2.89 -5.25 -8.82
N GLU A 47 1.63 -5.00 -9.18
CA GLU A 47 0.64 -6.07 -9.33
C GLU A 47 0.87 -6.97 -10.55
N ASN A 48 1.61 -6.46 -11.54
CA ASN A 48 1.90 -7.15 -12.80
C ASN A 48 3.21 -7.95 -12.76
N ASP A 49 4.03 -7.77 -11.73
CA ASP A 49 5.26 -8.54 -11.59
C ASP A 49 4.94 -10.02 -11.34
N GLU A 50 5.70 -10.89 -12.01
CA GLU A 50 5.55 -12.33 -11.93
C GLU A 50 6.91 -12.99 -11.68
N VAL A 51 7.04 -13.61 -10.51
CA VAL A 51 8.20 -14.39 -10.09
C VAL A 51 7.78 -15.82 -9.81
N GLU A 52 8.35 -16.78 -10.54
CA GLU A 52 8.10 -18.21 -10.30
C GLU A 52 8.59 -18.63 -8.92
N MET A 53 7.71 -19.29 -8.16
CA MET A 53 8.07 -19.84 -6.86
C MET A 53 8.76 -21.20 -7.02
N LYS A 54 9.88 -21.40 -6.30
CA LYS A 54 10.55 -22.71 -6.28
C LYS A 54 9.62 -23.84 -5.85
N GLY A 55 9.80 -24.97 -6.54
CA GLY A 55 9.02 -26.19 -6.31
C GLY A 55 7.62 -26.15 -6.91
N GLY A 56 7.36 -25.29 -7.91
CA GLY A 56 6.09 -25.25 -8.64
C GLY A 56 4.91 -24.76 -7.81
N LYS A 57 5.16 -23.89 -6.82
CA LYS A 57 4.15 -23.42 -5.86
C LYS A 57 3.31 -22.23 -6.36
N GLY A 58 3.37 -21.97 -7.66
CA GLY A 58 2.71 -20.84 -8.32
C GLY A 58 3.65 -19.66 -8.57
N VAL A 59 3.05 -18.49 -8.74
CA VAL A 59 3.71 -17.22 -9.05
C VAL A 59 3.46 -16.24 -7.89
N ALA A 60 4.44 -15.38 -7.62
CA ALA A 60 4.34 -14.28 -6.68
C ALA A 60 4.72 -12.95 -7.34
N ASN A 61 4.35 -11.81 -6.74
CA ASN A 61 4.76 -10.51 -7.27
C ASN A 61 6.22 -10.17 -6.94
N PHE A 62 6.72 -10.70 -5.82
CA PHE A 62 8.10 -10.54 -5.41
C PHE A 62 8.67 -11.86 -4.88
N GLY A 63 9.95 -12.09 -5.16
CA GLY A 63 10.71 -13.22 -4.63
C GLY A 63 12.16 -12.84 -4.40
N MET A 64 12.73 -13.30 -3.28
CA MET A 64 14.15 -13.11 -2.97
C MET A 64 14.74 -14.30 -2.22
N THR A 65 16.06 -14.46 -2.33
CA THR A 65 16.83 -15.37 -1.48
C THR A 65 17.46 -14.57 -0.35
N CYS A 66 17.19 -14.93 0.90
CA CYS A 66 17.79 -14.29 2.08
C CYS A 66 19.33 -14.38 2.00
N PRO A 67 20.07 -13.24 2.05
CA PRO A 67 21.52 -13.24 1.96
C PRO A 67 22.19 -14.06 3.08
N GLU A 68 21.58 -14.07 4.26
CA GLU A 68 22.15 -14.64 5.49
C GLU A 68 21.92 -16.15 5.61
N CYS A 69 20.67 -16.62 5.47
CA CYS A 69 20.33 -18.04 5.65
C CYS A 69 19.99 -18.79 4.35
N LYS A 70 20.06 -18.12 3.19
CA LYS A 70 19.73 -18.65 1.86
C LYS A 70 18.30 -19.17 1.70
N ARG A 71 17.43 -18.92 2.67
CA ARG A 71 16.00 -19.22 2.58
C ARG A 71 15.34 -18.30 1.57
N GLU A 72 14.50 -18.86 0.72
CA GLU A 72 13.69 -18.05 -0.18
C GLU A 72 12.42 -17.57 0.48
N GLY A 73 12.04 -16.35 0.14
CA GLY A 73 10.77 -15.78 0.54
C GLY A 73 10.11 -15.00 -0.58
N TYR A 74 8.80 -14.86 -0.45
CA TYR A 74 7.92 -14.39 -1.50
C TYR A 74 6.84 -13.49 -0.91
N ILE A 75 6.38 -12.52 -1.69
CA ILE A 75 5.25 -11.64 -1.35
C ILE A 75 4.34 -11.53 -2.57
N SER A 76 3.04 -11.66 -2.35
CA SER A 76 2.02 -11.44 -3.38
C SER A 76 0.97 -10.45 -2.88
N ILE A 77 0.50 -9.58 -3.77
CA ILE A 77 -0.67 -8.74 -3.52
C ILE A 77 -1.91 -9.64 -3.57
N HIS A 78 -2.72 -9.60 -2.52
CA HIS A 78 -3.97 -10.33 -2.48
C HIS A 78 -4.99 -9.68 -3.42
N LYS A 79 -5.70 -10.50 -4.19
CA LYS A 79 -6.70 -10.06 -5.18
C LYS A 79 -7.83 -9.19 -4.62
N ASP A 80 -8.15 -9.34 -3.34
CA ASP A 80 -9.22 -8.59 -2.66
C ASP A 80 -8.72 -7.26 -2.06
N SER A 81 -7.53 -6.80 -2.46
CA SER A 81 -6.99 -5.49 -2.05
C SER A 81 -7.89 -4.37 -2.55
N ALA A 82 -8.38 -3.52 -1.65
CA ALA A 82 -9.39 -2.52 -1.99
C ALA A 82 -8.88 -1.43 -2.94
N LYS A 83 -7.61 -1.01 -2.82
CA LYS A 83 -6.94 0.07 -3.59
C LYS A 83 -7.72 1.40 -3.67
N LYS A 84 -8.77 1.54 -2.85
CA LYS A 84 -9.65 2.69 -2.75
C LYS A 84 -10.00 2.93 -1.29
N MET A 85 -10.05 4.19 -0.91
CA MET A 85 -10.49 4.67 0.39
C MET A 85 -11.65 5.64 0.20
N ASP A 86 -12.66 5.51 1.06
CA ASP A 86 -13.76 6.47 1.18
C ASP A 86 -13.32 7.59 2.14
N LEU A 87 -13.36 8.82 1.67
CA LEU A 87 -13.01 10.05 2.39
C LEU A 87 -14.23 10.94 2.64
N SER A 88 -15.45 10.43 2.46
CA SER A 88 -16.68 11.19 2.68
C SER A 88 -16.83 11.73 4.12
N ASN A 89 -16.15 11.11 5.08
CA ASN A 89 -15.97 11.62 6.44
C ASN A 89 -14.60 12.31 6.57
N ASP A 90 -14.53 13.38 7.36
CA ASP A 90 -13.30 14.14 7.58
C ASP A 90 -12.16 13.29 8.15
N ARG A 91 -12.51 12.22 8.86
CA ARG A 91 -11.57 11.20 9.36
C ARG A 91 -12.01 9.82 8.89
N SER A 92 -11.19 9.21 8.07
CA SER A 92 -11.46 7.90 7.50
C SER A 92 -10.34 6.92 7.82
N GLN A 93 -10.70 5.64 7.97
CA GLN A 93 -9.73 4.56 8.11
C GLN A 93 -10.17 3.36 7.27
N CYS A 94 -9.28 2.81 6.45
CA CYS A 94 -9.56 1.61 5.66
C CYS A 94 -8.30 0.75 5.42
N VAL A 95 -8.51 -0.50 5.01
CA VAL A 95 -7.44 -1.36 4.47
C VAL A 95 -7.34 -1.11 2.97
N ILE A 96 -6.17 -0.68 2.49
CA ILE A 96 -5.95 -0.40 1.05
C ILE A 96 -5.35 -1.58 0.29
N ALA A 97 -4.59 -2.42 0.97
CA ALA A 97 -3.95 -3.59 0.37
C ALA A 97 -3.73 -4.69 1.41
N THR A 98 -3.75 -5.93 0.94
CA THR A 98 -3.43 -7.11 1.73
C THR A 98 -2.34 -7.90 1.00
N PHE A 99 -1.35 -8.41 1.73
CA PHE A 99 -0.19 -9.11 1.17
C PHE A 99 -0.08 -10.54 1.73
N ASP A 100 0.01 -11.56 0.85
CA ASP A 100 0.42 -12.92 1.23
C ASP A 100 1.95 -12.99 1.33
N CYS A 101 2.45 -13.13 2.55
CA CYS A 101 3.87 -13.18 2.85
C CYS A 101 4.33 -14.61 3.22
N ARG A 102 5.39 -15.07 2.55
CA ARG A 102 5.99 -16.41 2.76
C ARG A 102 7.48 -16.28 3.05
N ASN A 103 7.91 -16.70 4.24
CA ASN A 103 9.28 -16.59 4.75
C ASN A 103 9.86 -15.15 4.83
N LEU A 104 9.05 -14.14 4.52
CA LEU A 104 9.30 -12.73 4.69
C LEU A 104 8.17 -12.12 5.55
N GLU A 105 8.51 -11.07 6.26
CA GLU A 105 7.59 -10.22 7.02
C GLU A 105 7.82 -8.78 6.54
N ILE A 106 6.75 -8.08 6.19
CA ILE A 106 6.80 -6.65 5.90
C ILE A 106 6.89 -5.92 7.24
N THR A 107 7.98 -5.19 7.45
CA THR A 107 8.21 -4.44 8.69
C THR A 107 7.84 -2.97 8.56
N GLN A 108 7.92 -2.43 7.33
CA GLN A 108 7.57 -1.04 7.05
C GLN A 108 7.12 -0.91 5.60
N TRP A 109 6.08 -0.12 5.36
CA TRP A 109 5.73 0.36 4.03
C TRP A 109 6.29 1.77 3.84
N LEU A 110 6.86 2.01 2.66
CA LEU A 110 7.38 3.30 2.25
C LEU A 110 6.34 3.90 1.29
N PRO A 111 5.61 4.96 1.69
CA PRO A 111 4.47 5.50 0.94
C PRO A 111 4.93 6.35 -0.26
N MET A 112 5.83 5.82 -1.09
CA MET A 112 6.33 6.45 -2.34
C MET A 112 5.33 6.27 -3.50
N VAL A 113 4.05 6.09 -3.16
CA VAL A 113 2.99 5.83 -4.13
C VAL A 113 2.28 7.13 -4.46
N THR A 114 1.88 7.27 -5.71
CA THR A 114 0.98 8.33 -6.13
C THR A 114 -0.47 7.89 -6.04
N VAL A 115 -1.32 8.80 -5.59
CA VAL A 115 -2.77 8.59 -5.48
C VAL A 115 -3.53 9.62 -6.30
N ASN A 116 -4.76 9.27 -6.64
CA ASN A 116 -5.73 10.20 -7.19
C ASN A 116 -6.83 10.40 -6.16
N VAL A 117 -7.40 11.61 -6.06
CA VAL A 117 -8.54 11.90 -5.19
C VAL A 117 -9.65 12.59 -5.97
N THR A 118 -10.88 12.37 -5.51
CA THR A 118 -12.07 13.03 -6.07
C THR A 118 -12.64 14.00 -5.05
N ALA A 119 -12.98 15.21 -5.46
CA ALA A 119 -13.65 16.20 -4.61
C ALA A 119 -15.11 15.80 -4.30
N LYS A 120 -15.53 16.07 -3.06
CA LYS A 120 -16.82 15.66 -2.49
C LYS A 120 -18.04 16.18 -3.22
N GLU A 121 -18.04 17.47 -3.58
CA GLU A 121 -19.22 18.12 -4.16
C GLU A 121 -19.16 18.19 -5.69
N SER A 122 -18.00 18.49 -6.25
CA SER A 122 -17.85 18.76 -7.68
C SER A 122 -17.50 17.55 -8.53
N GLY A 123 -17.06 16.46 -7.90
CA GLY A 123 -16.49 15.30 -8.57
C GLY A 123 -15.20 15.60 -9.35
N SER A 124 -14.54 16.75 -9.10
CA SER A 124 -13.25 17.07 -9.71
C SER A 124 -12.20 16.02 -9.32
N LEU A 125 -11.43 15.54 -10.30
CA LEU A 125 -10.37 14.56 -10.11
C LEU A 125 -9.03 15.29 -10.00
N PHE A 126 -8.30 15.02 -8.92
CA PHE A 126 -6.92 15.44 -8.71
C PHE A 126 -6.03 14.21 -8.80
N GLN A 127 -4.94 14.30 -9.57
CA GLN A 127 -4.14 13.14 -9.94
C GLN A 127 -2.69 13.28 -9.50
N GLU A 128 -2.00 12.14 -9.40
CA GLU A 128 -0.55 12.07 -9.19
C GLU A 128 -0.07 12.71 -7.87
N ILE A 129 -0.90 12.63 -6.82
CA ILE A 129 -0.56 13.15 -5.50
C ILE A 129 0.41 12.20 -4.81
N ASP A 130 1.60 12.70 -4.46
CA ASP A 130 2.63 11.92 -3.76
C ASP A 130 2.32 11.86 -2.25
N LEU A 131 2.08 10.65 -1.73
CA LEU A 131 1.82 10.46 -0.30
C LEU A 131 3.06 10.67 0.58
N SER A 132 4.25 10.71 0.00
CA SER A 132 5.49 11.02 0.73
C SER A 132 5.68 12.52 0.96
N ASP A 133 4.92 13.37 0.26
CA ASP A 133 4.97 14.84 0.34
C ASP A 133 3.67 15.42 0.93
N LEU A 134 3.25 14.88 2.08
CA LEU A 134 2.08 15.36 2.83
C LEU A 134 2.47 16.38 3.93
N PRO A 135 1.57 17.33 4.28
CA PRO A 135 0.19 17.47 3.81
C PRO A 135 0.08 17.98 2.37
N TRP A 136 -0.97 17.56 1.66
CA TRP A 136 -1.28 18.01 0.30
C TRP A 136 -2.50 18.93 0.32
N CYS A 137 -2.47 20.01 -0.46
CA CYS A 137 -3.62 20.89 -0.67
C CYS A 137 -3.68 21.41 -2.11
N ASP A 138 -4.90 21.64 -2.59
CA ASP A 138 -5.19 22.22 -3.91
C ASP A 138 -6.53 22.96 -3.86
N TYR A 139 -6.96 23.54 -4.98
CA TYR A 139 -8.16 24.36 -5.08
C TYR A 139 -9.14 23.80 -6.11
N ASP A 140 -10.37 23.52 -5.69
CA ASP A 140 -11.43 23.08 -6.58
C ASP A 140 -12.18 24.28 -7.16
N GLU A 141 -11.78 24.68 -8.37
CA GLU A 141 -12.34 25.81 -9.11
C GLU A 141 -13.87 25.77 -9.27
N LYS A 142 -14.48 24.58 -9.25
CA LYS A 142 -15.94 24.45 -9.41
C LYS A 142 -16.72 24.83 -8.15
N THR A 143 -16.18 24.50 -6.98
CA THR A 143 -16.80 24.80 -5.67
C THR A 143 -16.21 26.03 -5.03
N GLN A 144 -15.11 26.56 -5.57
CA GLN A 144 -14.34 27.67 -5.02
C GLN A 144 -13.83 27.38 -3.61
N ALA A 145 -13.53 26.11 -3.32
CA ALA A 145 -13.10 25.63 -2.02
C ALA A 145 -11.75 24.91 -2.09
N THR A 146 -11.02 24.92 -0.98
CA THR A 146 -9.78 24.15 -0.83
C THR A 146 -10.10 22.66 -0.69
N VAL A 147 -9.32 21.81 -1.32
CA VAL A 147 -9.29 20.37 -1.06
C VAL A 147 -7.96 20.01 -0.43
N GLN A 148 -7.96 19.10 0.55
CA GLN A 148 -6.72 18.78 1.25
C GLN A 148 -6.69 17.39 1.88
N ILE A 149 -5.47 16.87 2.04
CA ILE A 149 -5.10 15.72 2.87
C ILE A 149 -4.17 16.26 3.96
N GLU A 150 -4.65 16.27 5.21
CA GLU A 150 -3.95 16.88 6.34
C GLU A 150 -3.05 15.89 7.09
N VAL A 151 -3.63 14.73 7.45
CA VAL A 151 -2.97 13.73 8.29
C VAL A 151 -3.02 12.39 7.60
N PHE A 152 -1.88 11.69 7.64
CA PHE A 152 -1.73 10.37 7.07
C PHE A 152 -1.00 9.47 8.04
N GLN A 153 -1.66 8.38 8.44
CA GLN A 153 -1.06 7.34 9.27
C GLN A 153 -1.21 6.00 8.56
N GLN A 154 -0.18 5.18 8.66
CA GLN A 154 -0.15 3.83 8.14
C GLN A 154 0.01 2.82 9.28
N GLU A 155 -0.66 1.68 9.16
CA GLU A 155 -0.54 0.55 10.07
C GLU A 155 -0.44 -0.74 9.26
N ILE A 156 0.58 -1.55 9.54
CA ILE A 156 0.68 -2.93 9.04
C ILE A 156 0.21 -3.86 10.15
N LYS A 157 -0.81 -4.67 9.88
CA LYS A 157 -1.36 -5.60 10.86
C LYS A 157 -1.62 -6.97 10.28
N ARG A 158 -1.56 -7.99 11.12
CA ARG A 158 -1.87 -9.35 10.70
C ARG A 158 -3.35 -9.52 10.39
N ASN A 159 -3.65 -9.99 9.19
CA ASN A 159 -5.00 -10.37 8.81
C ASN A 159 -5.27 -11.81 9.27
N ASN A 160 -6.07 -11.94 10.33
CA ASN A 160 -6.44 -13.25 10.90
C ASN A 160 -7.67 -13.89 10.24
N LYS A 161 -8.32 -13.19 9.30
CA LYS A 161 -9.52 -13.68 8.61
C LYS A 161 -9.15 -14.56 7.41
N LEU A 162 -8.00 -14.28 6.78
CA LEU A 162 -7.45 -15.09 5.69
C LEU A 162 -6.59 -16.24 6.25
N LYS A 163 -6.63 -17.40 5.58
CA LYS A 163 -5.92 -18.62 5.96
C LYS A 163 -4.96 -19.09 4.88
#